data_AF-A0A946LFM2-F1
#
_entry.id   AF-A0A946LFM2-F1
#
_cell.length_a   1.000
_cell.length_b   1.000
_cell.length_c   1.000
_cell.angle_alpha   90.00
_cell.angle_beta   90.00
_cell.angle_gamma   90.00
#
_symmetry.space_group_name_H-M   'P 1'
#
loop_
_entity.id
_entity.type
_entity.pdbx_description
1 polymer ?
#
loop_
_entity_poly.entity_id
_entity_poly.type
_entity_poly.pdbx_seq_one_letter_code
_entity_poly.pdbx_strand_id
1 'polypeptide(L)'
;MQANPGQKAAIETRGRALVVEAGAGTGKTRVLVERFVHLLVANPDWPLESIIAITFTKKAAREMRTRLRQAIEERAKKEGAASIWAARRRELERLQVSTIHSLCARILRENAISAGIDPGFEAIEEAEMQVLQEEAVRQAFNELVDEDSPGLELLAGLNIKEVREELARLIGRRGTVQRLFDALEDQDGLLQKWRAGLESMRQALWQEQLANEDVARALNETAYLGVPDGDDKLKDIVLAAQQGCAAARNEDILTACNLWSSIALVGGR
;
A
#
# COMPACT_ATOMS: atom_id res chain seq x y z
N MET A 1 -44.33 14.94 0.29
CA MET A 1 -44.05 13.66 -0.41
C MET A 1 -43.79 12.59 0.64
N GLN A 2 -44.54 11.50 0.62
CA GLN A 2 -44.49 10.43 1.63
C GLN A 2 -43.32 9.49 1.35
N ALA A 3 -42.66 8.96 2.40
CA ALA A 3 -41.57 8.00 2.22
C ALA A 3 -42.12 6.68 1.64
N ASN A 4 -41.45 6.14 0.62
CA ASN A 4 -41.81 4.82 0.10
C ASN A 4 -41.47 3.71 1.13
N PRO A 5 -41.95 2.47 0.95
CA PRO A 5 -41.72 1.39 1.92
C PRO A 5 -40.24 1.15 2.25
N GLY A 6 -39.35 1.18 1.25
CA GLY A 6 -37.90 1.00 1.46
C GLY A 6 -37.27 2.16 2.23
N GLN A 7 -37.65 3.40 1.92
CA GLN A 7 -37.22 4.58 2.66
C GLN A 7 -37.71 4.56 4.11
N LYS A 8 -38.96 4.14 4.33
CA LYS A 8 -39.53 3.98 5.67
C LYS A 8 -38.77 2.93 6.48
N ALA A 9 -38.49 1.77 5.90
CA ALA A 9 -37.66 0.74 6.52
C ALA A 9 -36.25 1.26 6.84
N ALA A 10 -35.64 2.05 5.95
CA ALA A 10 -34.33 2.66 6.18
C ALA A 10 -34.34 3.71 7.30
N ILE A 11 -35.45 4.41 7.52
CA ILE A 11 -35.61 5.38 8.61
C ILE A 11 -35.81 4.66 9.95
N GLU A 12 -36.70 3.66 9.98
CA GLU A 12 -37.24 3.10 11.24
C GLU A 12 -36.44 1.92 11.80
N THR A 13 -35.60 1.26 10.98
CA THR A 13 -34.82 0.10 11.44
C THR A 13 -33.80 0.51 12.52
N ARG A 14 -33.82 -0.20 13.67
CA ARG A 14 -32.93 0.00 14.83
C ARG A 14 -32.36 -1.34 15.31
N GLY A 15 -31.35 -1.29 16.19
CA GLY A 15 -30.81 -2.47 16.87
C GLY A 15 -29.91 -3.39 16.02
N ARG A 16 -29.56 -2.97 14.80
CA ARG A 16 -28.68 -3.73 13.90
C ARG A 16 -27.96 -2.82 12.92
N ALA A 17 -26.86 -3.32 12.36
CA ALA A 17 -26.22 -2.72 11.20
C ALA A 17 -27.18 -2.75 9.99
N LEU A 18 -27.22 -1.66 9.22
CA LEU A 18 -28.08 -1.52 8.06
C LEU A 18 -27.27 -0.95 6.90
N VAL A 19 -27.26 -1.66 5.78
CA VAL A 19 -26.75 -1.16 4.51
C VAL A 19 -27.95 -0.77 3.64
N VAL A 20 -27.90 0.43 3.07
CA VAL A 20 -28.96 0.95 2.20
C VAL A 20 -28.37 1.21 0.83
N GLU A 21 -28.80 0.43 -0.16
CA GLU A 21 -28.47 0.67 -1.56
C GLU A 21 -29.46 1.68 -2.15
N ALA A 22 -28.94 2.73 -2.79
CA ALA A 22 -29.76 3.81 -3.30
C ALA A 22 -29.14 4.50 -4.52
N GLY A 23 -29.83 4.43 -5.66
CA GLY A 23 -29.46 5.11 -6.90
C GLY A 23 -29.47 6.64 -6.81
N ALA A 24 -28.95 7.33 -7.82
CA ALA A 24 -29.00 8.80 -7.88
C ALA A 24 -30.46 9.31 -7.83
N GLY A 25 -30.69 10.48 -7.23
CA GLY A 25 -32.03 11.10 -7.18
C GLY A 25 -33.06 10.44 -6.23
N THR A 26 -32.75 9.30 -5.61
CA THR A 26 -33.69 8.53 -4.75
C THR A 26 -33.96 9.13 -3.36
N GLY A 27 -33.47 10.35 -3.09
CA GLY A 27 -33.69 11.03 -1.81
C GLY A 27 -32.81 10.54 -0.66
N LYS A 28 -31.64 9.93 -0.93
CA LYS A 28 -30.66 9.47 0.08
C LYS A 28 -30.47 10.44 1.25
N THR A 29 -30.19 11.70 0.96
CA THR A 29 -29.95 12.71 1.99
C THR A 29 -31.19 12.96 2.85
N ARG A 30 -32.38 12.96 2.25
CA ARG A 30 -33.64 13.10 2.99
C ARG A 30 -33.87 11.90 3.91
N VAL A 31 -33.61 10.69 3.44
CA VAL A 31 -33.71 9.46 4.26
C VAL A 31 -32.77 9.53 5.45
N LEU A 32 -31.53 9.98 5.26
CA LEU A 32 -30.56 10.13 6.36
C LEU A 32 -30.99 11.19 7.38
N VAL A 33 -31.51 12.34 6.93
CA VAL A 33 -32.02 13.40 7.82
C VAL A 33 -33.22 12.89 8.64
N GLU A 34 -34.19 12.25 7.99
CA GLU A 34 -35.37 11.69 8.68
C GLU A 34 -34.98 10.53 9.60
N ARG A 35 -33.97 9.72 9.24
CA ARG A 35 -33.41 8.70 10.13
C ARG A 35 -32.79 9.30 11.38
N PHE A 36 -32.00 10.36 11.25
CA PHE A 36 -31.40 11.05 12.39
C PHE A 36 -32.49 11.58 13.34
N VAL A 37 -33.49 12.27 12.79
CA VAL A 37 -34.67 12.75 13.52
C VAL A 37 -35.40 11.60 14.21
N HIS A 38 -35.64 10.50 13.50
CA HIS A 38 -36.29 9.30 14.05
C HIS A 38 -35.51 8.73 15.24
N LEU A 39 -34.18 8.63 15.14
CA LEU A 39 -33.32 8.15 16.23
C LEU A 39 -33.38 9.06 17.47
N LEU A 40 -33.47 10.37 17.30
CA LEU A 40 -33.63 11.30 18.43
C LEU A 40 -34.98 11.16 19.14
N VAL A 41 -36.06 10.97 18.37
CA VAL A 41 -37.41 10.75 18.95
C VAL A 41 -37.46 9.41 19.67
N ALA A 42 -36.86 8.39 19.06
CA ALA A 42 -36.78 7.04 19.62
C ALA A 42 -35.95 6.96 20.90
N ASN A 43 -35.07 7.93 21.16
CA ASN A 43 -34.17 7.95 22.31
C ASN A 43 -34.15 9.36 22.95
N PRO A 44 -35.17 9.70 23.77
CA PRO A 44 -35.30 11.03 24.36
C PRO A 44 -34.13 11.46 25.26
N ASP A 45 -33.42 10.51 25.84
CA ASP A 45 -32.31 10.79 26.77
C ASP A 45 -30.97 11.00 26.05
N TRP A 46 -30.88 10.74 24.74
CA TRP A 46 -29.65 10.91 23.99
C TRP A 46 -29.37 12.38 23.70
N PRO A 47 -28.24 12.98 24.13
CA PRO A 47 -27.84 14.30 23.63
C PRO A 47 -27.57 14.24 22.12
N LEU A 48 -27.60 15.40 21.44
CA LEU A 48 -27.36 15.44 19.97
C LEU A 48 -26.03 14.81 19.53
N GLU A 49 -25.01 14.84 20.39
CA GLU A 49 -23.69 14.27 20.11
C GLU A 49 -23.63 12.74 20.17
N SER A 50 -24.68 12.07 20.68
CA SER A 50 -24.79 10.61 20.67
C SER A 50 -24.99 10.02 19.28
N ILE A 51 -25.34 10.85 18.29
CA ILE A 51 -25.50 10.42 16.90
C ILE A 51 -24.45 11.13 16.04
N ILE A 52 -23.54 10.35 15.45
CA ILE A 52 -22.51 10.84 14.55
C ILE A 52 -22.94 10.58 13.11
N ALA A 53 -22.96 11.62 12.29
CA ALA A 53 -23.16 11.51 10.85
C ALA A 53 -21.86 11.86 10.11
N ILE A 54 -21.39 10.93 9.28
CA ILE A 54 -20.10 11.03 8.60
C ILE A 54 -20.33 11.10 7.09
N THR A 55 -19.56 11.94 6.41
CA THR A 55 -19.60 12.09 4.95
C THR A 55 -18.19 12.06 4.35
N PHE A 56 -18.08 11.91 3.03
CA PHE A 56 -16.78 11.89 2.36
C PHE A 56 -16.18 13.29 2.21
N THR A 57 -17.01 14.32 1.95
CA THR A 57 -16.52 15.67 1.65
C THR A 57 -16.98 16.70 2.67
N LYS A 58 -16.17 17.74 2.88
CA LYS A 58 -16.53 18.89 3.74
C LYS A 58 -17.83 19.55 3.28
N LYS A 59 -18.08 19.61 1.96
CA LYS A 59 -19.31 20.15 1.37
C LYS A 59 -20.54 19.33 1.77
N ALA A 60 -20.47 18.00 1.64
CA ALA A 60 -21.57 17.11 2.02
C ALA A 60 -21.86 17.18 3.53
N ALA A 61 -20.82 17.24 4.37
CA ALA A 61 -20.98 17.43 5.82
C ALA A 61 -21.71 18.75 6.13
N ARG A 62 -21.29 19.87 5.52
CA ARG A 62 -21.94 21.17 5.69
C ARG A 62 -23.41 21.13 5.26
N GLU A 63 -23.70 20.57 4.09
CA GLU A 63 -25.07 20.45 3.60
C GLU A 63 -25.95 19.61 4.54
N MET A 64 -25.44 18.48 5.03
CA MET A 64 -26.13 17.62 5.98
C MET A 64 -26.38 18.33 7.32
N ARG A 65 -25.38 19.06 7.85
CA ARG A 65 -25.52 19.87 9.06
C ARG A 65 -26.63 20.92 8.90
N THR A 66 -26.65 21.64 7.78
CA THR A 66 -27.70 22.62 7.48
C THR A 66 -29.08 21.99 7.44
N ARG A 67 -29.24 20.86 6.73
CA ARG A 67 -30.54 20.16 6.62
C ARG A 67 -31.03 19.65 7.97
N LEU A 68 -30.14 19.08 8.80
CA LEU A 68 -30.50 18.62 10.15
C LEU A 68 -30.90 19.78 11.06
N ARG A 69 -30.15 20.89 11.01
CA ARG A 69 -30.47 22.10 11.75
C ARG A 69 -31.85 22.64 11.38
N GLN A 70 -32.13 22.79 10.08
CA GLN A 70 -33.45 23.22 9.59
C GLN A 70 -34.55 22.28 10.06
N ALA A 71 -34.35 20.96 9.95
CA ALA A 71 -35.32 19.96 10.37
C ALA A 71 -35.66 20.03 11.87
N ILE A 72 -34.66 20.30 12.72
CA ILE A 72 -34.84 20.48 14.16
C ILE A 72 -35.53 21.82 14.45
N GLU A 73 -35.10 22.91 13.83
CA GLU A 73 -35.69 24.24 14.03
C GLU A 73 -37.17 24.30 13.62
N GLU A 74 -37.53 23.70 12.48
CA GLU A 74 -38.92 23.64 12.00
C GLU A 74 -39.82 22.86 12.95
N ARG A 75 -39.34 21.72 13.49
CA ARG A 75 -40.08 20.91 14.45
C ARG A 75 -40.23 21.62 15.79
N ALA A 76 -39.17 22.26 16.28
CA ALA A 76 -39.22 23.08 17.48
C ALA A 76 -40.22 24.25 17.37
N LYS A 77 -40.31 24.89 16.20
CA LYS A 77 -41.30 25.95 15.93
C LYS A 77 -42.73 25.41 15.92
N LYS A 78 -42.96 24.23 15.34
CA LYS A 78 -44.30 23.62 15.22
C LYS A 78 -44.83 23.05 16.54
N GLU A 79 -43.97 22.40 17.33
CA GLU A 79 -44.36 21.67 18.54
C GLU A 79 -44.26 22.51 19.83
N GLY A 80 -43.72 23.73 19.75
CA GLY A 80 -43.69 24.69 20.86
C GLY A 80 -42.57 24.47 21.88
N ALA A 81 -42.51 25.36 22.87
CA ALA A 81 -41.36 25.52 23.78
C ALA A 81 -41.16 24.36 24.77
N ALA A 82 -42.19 23.55 25.03
CA ALA A 82 -42.12 22.38 25.92
C ALA A 82 -41.76 21.08 25.17
N SER A 83 -41.56 21.13 23.84
CA SER A 83 -41.24 19.94 23.04
C SER A 83 -39.78 19.49 23.22
N ILE A 84 -39.53 18.20 22.96
CA ILE A 84 -38.16 17.65 22.86
C ILE A 84 -37.31 18.46 21.88
N TRP A 85 -37.92 18.94 20.78
CA TRP A 85 -37.22 19.71 19.76
C TRP A 85 -36.78 21.09 20.23
N ALA A 86 -37.50 21.71 21.17
CA ALA A 86 -37.06 22.97 21.78
C ALA A 86 -35.75 22.78 22.57
N ALA A 87 -35.60 21.64 23.26
CA ALA A 87 -34.34 21.26 23.91
C ALA A 87 -33.25 20.95 22.87
N ARG A 88 -33.54 20.11 21.86
CA ARG A 88 -32.57 19.81 20.78
C ARG A 88 -32.08 21.04 20.04
N ARG A 89 -32.93 22.03 19.83
CA ARG A 89 -32.55 23.30 19.19
C ARG A 89 -31.46 24.03 19.98
N ARG A 90 -31.47 23.96 21.32
CA ARG A 90 -30.43 24.58 22.17
C ARG A 90 -29.09 23.85 22.10
N GLU A 91 -29.11 22.57 21.73
CA GLU A 91 -27.93 21.71 21.60
C GLU A 91 -27.32 21.72 20.19
N LEU A 92 -27.85 22.49 19.24
CA LEU A 92 -27.45 22.42 17.82
C LEU A 92 -25.94 22.56 17.58
N GLU A 93 -25.23 23.27 18.45
CA GLU A 93 -23.77 23.40 18.35
C GLU A 93 -23.04 22.06 18.56
N ARG A 94 -23.62 21.17 19.39
CA ARG A 94 -23.11 19.81 19.68
C ARG A 94 -23.39 18.79 18.59
N LEU A 95 -24.07 19.18 17.52
CA LEU A 95 -24.40 18.30 16.41
C LEU A 95 -23.13 17.72 15.76
N GLN A 96 -22.99 16.39 15.75
CA GLN A 96 -21.81 15.70 15.22
C GLN A 96 -22.02 15.32 13.75
N VAL A 97 -21.69 16.26 12.85
CA VAL A 97 -21.71 16.03 11.39
C VAL A 97 -20.37 16.45 10.81
N SER A 98 -19.60 15.49 10.29
CA SER A 98 -18.22 15.73 9.86
C SER A 98 -17.80 14.85 8.69
N THR A 99 -16.57 15.03 8.22
CA THR A 99 -15.91 14.01 7.40
C THR A 99 -15.29 12.92 8.28
N ILE A 100 -14.86 11.82 7.67
CA ILE A 100 -14.09 10.77 8.36
C ILE A 100 -12.83 11.38 8.98
N HIS A 101 -12.04 12.12 8.19
CA HIS A 101 -10.82 12.78 8.66
C HIS A 101 -11.06 13.72 9.86
N SER A 102 -12.11 14.55 9.81
CA SER A 102 -12.43 15.45 10.92
C SER A 102 -12.87 14.71 12.18
N LEU A 103 -13.56 13.57 12.04
CA LEU A 103 -13.89 12.72 13.17
C LEU A 103 -12.62 12.10 13.77
N CYS A 104 -11.76 11.49 12.96
CA CYS A 104 -10.51 10.89 13.42
C CYS A 104 -9.62 11.93 14.11
N ALA A 105 -9.48 13.13 13.53
CA ALA A 105 -8.69 14.19 14.12
C ALA A 105 -9.26 14.64 15.48
N ARG A 106 -10.60 14.71 15.62
CA ARG A 106 -11.24 15.01 16.90
C ARG A 106 -10.94 13.93 17.95
N ILE A 107 -11.13 12.66 17.60
CA ILE A 107 -10.83 11.52 18.49
C ILE A 107 -9.37 11.55 18.94
N LEU A 108 -8.45 11.81 18.02
CA LEU A 108 -7.02 11.93 18.32
C LEU A 108 -6.73 13.09 19.27
N ARG A 109 -7.34 14.27 19.07
CA ARG A 109 -7.15 15.42 19.99
C ARG A 109 -7.74 15.16 21.37
N GLU A 110 -8.94 14.57 21.44
CA GLU A 110 -9.58 14.20 22.70
C GLU A 110 -8.76 13.15 23.48
N ASN A 111 -7.90 12.38 22.81
CA ASN A 111 -7.07 11.32 23.39
C ASN A 111 -5.57 11.52 23.13
N ALA A 112 -5.12 12.76 22.96
CA ALA A 112 -3.77 13.07 22.45
C ALA A 112 -2.64 12.47 23.31
N ILE A 113 -2.82 12.52 24.64
CA ILE A 113 -1.87 11.95 25.61
C ILE A 113 -1.70 10.44 25.40
N SER A 114 -2.81 9.70 25.35
CA SER A 114 -2.80 8.25 25.13
C SER A 114 -2.26 7.88 23.74
N ALA A 115 -2.44 8.75 22.76
CA ALA A 115 -1.92 8.59 21.41
C ALA A 115 -0.45 9.01 21.26
N GLY A 116 0.16 9.63 22.28
CA GLY A 116 1.55 10.10 22.21
C GLY A 116 1.78 11.23 21.21
N ILE A 117 0.76 12.06 20.95
CA ILE A 117 0.83 13.17 19.98
C ILE A 117 0.52 14.51 20.65
N ASP A 118 1.02 15.60 20.06
CA ASP A 118 0.67 16.95 20.48
C ASP A 118 -0.83 17.21 20.21
N PRO A 119 -1.64 17.68 21.19
CA PRO A 119 -3.04 18.02 20.97
C PRO A 119 -3.26 19.14 19.94
N GLY A 120 -2.25 19.99 19.72
CA GLY A 120 -2.18 21.03 18.70
C GLY A 120 -1.75 20.53 17.32
N PHE A 121 -1.69 19.21 17.08
CA PHE A 121 -1.27 18.69 15.78
C PHE A 121 -2.14 19.20 14.62
N GLU A 122 -1.46 19.43 13.50
CA GLU A 122 -2.08 19.73 12.22
C GLU A 122 -1.83 18.58 11.24
N ALA A 123 -2.79 18.39 10.33
CA ALA A 123 -2.62 17.42 9.27
C ALA A 123 -1.72 18.04 8.20
N ILE A 124 -0.57 17.43 7.97
CA ILE A 124 0.40 17.85 6.96
C ILE A 124 -0.27 17.80 5.59
N GLU A 125 -0.12 18.86 4.80
CA GLU A 125 -0.61 18.89 3.42
C GLU A 125 0.28 18.05 2.51
N GLU A 126 -0.26 17.56 1.39
CA GLU A 126 0.45 16.63 0.52
C GLU A 126 1.78 17.18 -0.02
N ALA A 127 1.84 18.47 -0.36
CA ALA A 127 3.05 19.12 -0.82
C ALA A 127 4.12 19.22 0.29
N GLU A 128 3.71 19.58 1.50
CA GLU A 128 4.61 19.66 2.66
C GLU A 128 5.10 18.26 3.06
N MET A 129 4.23 17.26 2.99
CA MET A 129 4.58 15.86 3.23
C MET A 129 5.65 15.36 2.25
N GLN A 130 5.56 15.75 0.97
CA GLN A 130 6.60 15.41 -0.01
C GLN A 130 7.95 16.03 0.36
N VAL A 131 7.98 17.30 0.72
CA VAL A 131 9.22 17.98 1.14
C VAL A 131 9.85 17.30 2.36
N LEU A 132 9.06 17.03 3.39
CA LEU A 132 9.54 16.35 4.60
C LEU A 132 10.05 14.94 4.32
N GLN A 133 9.43 14.21 3.38
CA GLN A 133 9.93 12.91 2.94
C GLN A 133 11.28 13.01 2.23
N GLU A 134 11.46 14.01 1.35
CA GLU A 134 12.74 14.22 0.67
C GLU A 134 13.85 14.57 1.67
N GLU A 135 13.56 15.43 2.65
CA GLU A 135 14.49 15.79 3.72
C GLU A 135 14.88 14.59 4.58
N ALA A 136 13.90 13.79 5.01
CA ALA A 136 14.13 12.59 5.81
C ALA A 136 15.02 11.56 5.07
N VAL A 137 14.77 11.34 3.77
CA VAL A 137 15.61 10.46 2.95
C VAL A 137 17.04 11.01 2.88
N ARG A 138 17.19 12.30 2.60
CA ARG A 138 18.52 12.93 2.50
C ARG A 138 19.28 12.83 3.82
N GLN A 139 18.61 13.05 4.95
CA GLN A 139 19.21 12.92 6.27
C GLN A 139 19.69 11.50 6.52
N ALA A 140 18.86 10.49 6.25
CA ALA A 140 19.26 9.08 6.40
C ALA A 140 20.49 8.72 5.54
N PHE A 141 20.59 9.28 4.33
CA PHE A 141 21.79 9.12 3.50
C PHE A 141 23.04 9.74 4.11
N ASN A 142 22.93 10.96 4.66
CA ASN A 142 24.05 11.61 5.31
C ASN A 142 24.52 10.80 6.53
N GLU A 143 23.59 10.28 7.33
CA GLU A 143 23.91 9.41 8.47
C GLU A 143 24.68 8.15 8.03
N LEU A 144 24.27 7.50 6.92
CA LEU A 144 25.01 6.36 6.37
C LEU A 144 26.44 6.72 5.92
N VAL A 145 26.62 7.92 5.36
CA VAL A 145 27.94 8.45 4.96
C VAL A 145 28.81 8.75 6.17
N ASP A 146 28.25 9.40 7.19
CA ASP A 146 28.97 9.75 8.42
C ASP A 146 29.40 8.50 9.20
N GLU A 147 28.64 7.40 9.11
CA GLU A 147 28.94 6.11 9.73
C GLU A 147 29.86 5.20 8.90
N ASP A 148 30.29 5.62 7.70
CA ASP A 148 31.03 4.78 6.73
C ASP A 148 30.34 3.42 6.50
N SER A 149 29.01 3.46 6.36
CA SER A 149 28.19 2.25 6.32
C SER A 149 28.45 1.41 5.06
N PRO A 150 28.72 0.09 5.18
CA PRO A 150 28.82 -0.81 4.02
C PRO A 150 27.56 -0.83 3.16
N GLY A 151 26.41 -0.39 3.71
CA GLY A 151 25.16 -0.24 2.96
C GLY A 151 25.26 0.75 1.79
N LEU A 152 26.22 1.70 1.82
CA LEU A 152 26.46 2.62 0.72
C LEU A 152 26.91 1.89 -0.55
N GLU A 153 27.66 0.79 -0.44
CA GLU A 153 28.07 -0.01 -1.61
C GLU A 153 26.85 -0.67 -2.28
N LEU A 154 25.88 -1.12 -1.48
CA LEU A 154 24.63 -1.68 -1.99
C LEU A 154 23.78 -0.62 -2.71
N LEU A 155 23.85 0.62 -2.23
CA LEU A 155 23.14 1.75 -2.82
C LEU A 155 23.89 2.36 -4.01
N ALA A 156 25.19 2.09 -4.18
CA ALA A 156 25.99 2.65 -5.28
C ALA A 156 25.49 2.25 -6.68
N GLY A 157 24.77 1.13 -6.78
CA GLY A 157 24.09 0.70 -8.01
C GLY A 157 22.83 1.50 -8.34
N LEU A 158 22.35 2.34 -7.42
CA LEU A 158 21.20 3.22 -7.59
C LEU A 158 21.67 4.68 -7.52
N ASN A 159 21.09 5.54 -8.34
CA ASN A 159 21.31 6.98 -8.13
C ASN A 159 20.46 7.49 -6.96
N ILE A 160 20.87 8.61 -6.36
CA ILE A 160 20.20 9.19 -5.18
C ILE A 160 18.70 9.44 -5.42
N LYS A 161 18.30 9.73 -6.66
CA LYS A 161 16.91 9.95 -7.04
C LYS A 161 16.10 8.65 -6.99
N GLU A 162 16.64 7.55 -7.52
CA GLU A 162 16.00 6.23 -7.50
C GLU A 162 15.79 5.74 -6.07
N VAL A 163 16.82 5.83 -5.22
CA VAL A 163 16.68 5.42 -3.82
C VAL A 163 15.62 6.25 -3.11
N ARG A 164 15.58 7.55 -3.36
CA ARG A 164 14.55 8.43 -2.81
C ARG A 164 13.14 8.06 -3.28
N GLU A 165 12.95 7.77 -4.55
CA GLU A 165 11.66 7.36 -5.09
C GLU A 165 11.18 6.01 -4.55
N GLU A 166 12.09 5.06 -4.33
CA GLU A 166 11.77 3.78 -3.69
C GLU A 166 11.44 3.94 -2.20
N LEU A 167 12.24 4.72 -1.46
CA LEU A 167 11.97 5.00 -0.04
C LEU A 167 10.63 5.71 0.15
N ALA A 168 10.31 6.71 -0.68
CA ALA A 168 9.01 7.37 -0.65
C ALA A 168 7.85 6.39 -0.92
N ARG A 169 8.02 5.45 -1.87
CA ARG A 169 7.04 4.38 -2.13
C ARG A 169 6.88 3.44 -0.93
N LEU A 170 7.96 3.07 -0.26
CA LEU A 170 7.93 2.22 0.92
C LEU A 170 7.23 2.92 2.10
N ILE A 171 7.53 4.20 2.34
CA ILE A 171 6.86 5.03 3.37
C ILE A 171 5.35 5.11 3.11
N GLY A 172 4.94 5.29 1.85
CA GLY A 172 3.52 5.26 1.45
C GLY A 172 2.82 3.94 1.75
N ARG A 173 3.59 2.84 1.88
CA ARG A 173 3.12 1.49 2.19
C ARG A 173 3.55 1.01 3.57
N ARG A 174 3.91 1.93 4.49
CA ARG A 174 4.52 1.61 5.79
C ARG A 174 3.81 0.52 6.58
N GLY A 175 2.48 0.45 6.57
CA GLY A 175 1.74 -0.60 7.30
C GLY A 175 1.90 -2.01 6.73
N THR A 176 2.19 -2.14 5.44
CA THR A 176 2.54 -3.43 4.82
C THR A 176 4.04 -3.70 4.94
N VAL A 177 4.84 -2.67 4.72
CA VAL A 177 6.30 -2.74 4.75
C VAL A 177 6.81 -3.06 6.16
N GLN A 178 6.20 -2.51 7.21
CA GLN A 178 6.54 -2.83 8.60
C GLN A 178 6.39 -4.32 8.87
N ARG A 179 5.28 -4.94 8.44
CA ARG A 179 5.08 -6.39 8.60
C ARG A 179 6.12 -7.22 7.84
N LEU A 180 6.62 -6.70 6.72
CA LEU A 180 7.70 -7.34 5.99
C LEU A 180 9.01 -7.22 6.76
N PHE A 181 9.34 -6.03 7.27
CA PHE A 181 10.52 -5.81 8.12
C PHE A 181 10.48 -6.63 9.41
N ASP A 182 9.33 -6.70 10.08
CA ASP A 182 9.13 -7.53 11.28
C ASP A 182 9.29 -9.03 11.00
N ALA A 183 9.06 -9.45 9.74
CA ALA A 183 9.24 -10.81 9.28
C ALA A 183 10.63 -11.06 8.66
N LEU A 184 11.47 -10.03 8.52
CA LEU A 184 12.87 -10.24 8.17
C LEU A 184 13.55 -10.96 9.33
N GLU A 185 14.25 -12.03 9.01
CA GLU A 185 15.11 -12.73 9.95
C GLU A 185 16.39 -11.93 10.19
N ASP A 186 17.34 -12.50 10.92
CA ASP A 186 18.68 -11.93 10.98
C ASP A 186 19.33 -11.82 9.59
N GLN A 187 20.41 -11.05 9.54
CA GLN A 187 21.14 -10.77 8.30
C GLN A 187 21.54 -12.05 7.55
N ASP A 188 21.96 -13.08 8.26
CA ASP A 188 22.41 -14.34 7.67
C ASP A 188 21.24 -15.12 7.05
N GLY A 189 20.11 -15.22 7.75
CA GLY A 189 18.89 -15.85 7.25
C GLY A 189 18.34 -15.13 6.02
N LEU A 190 18.35 -13.79 6.02
CA LEU A 190 17.93 -13.00 4.87
C LEU A 190 18.83 -13.26 3.65
N LEU A 191 20.15 -13.21 3.83
CA LEU A 191 21.12 -13.49 2.76
C LEU A 191 20.95 -14.90 2.21
N GLN A 192 20.71 -15.89 3.08
CA GLN A 192 20.49 -17.27 2.65
C GLN A 192 19.22 -17.39 1.80
N LYS A 193 18.11 -16.75 2.21
CA LYS A 193 16.87 -16.73 1.44
C LYS A 193 17.05 -16.06 0.08
N TRP A 194 17.74 -14.94 0.01
CA TRP A 194 18.02 -14.26 -1.25
C TRP A 194 18.90 -15.10 -2.17
N ARG A 195 19.95 -15.72 -1.64
CA ARG A 195 20.79 -16.65 -2.41
C ARG A 195 19.98 -17.82 -2.96
N ALA A 196 19.14 -18.44 -2.13
CA ALA A 196 18.27 -19.54 -2.56
C ALA A 196 17.27 -19.10 -3.64
N GLY A 197 16.68 -17.91 -3.49
CA GLY A 197 15.77 -17.32 -4.49
C GLY A 197 16.46 -17.05 -5.82
N LEU A 198 17.64 -16.41 -5.79
CA LEU A 198 18.47 -16.18 -6.98
C LEU A 198 18.86 -17.48 -7.67
N GLU A 199 19.26 -18.49 -6.89
CA GLU A 199 19.60 -19.81 -7.43
C GLU A 199 18.40 -20.45 -8.12
N SER A 200 17.23 -20.41 -7.48
CA SER A 200 15.99 -20.93 -8.05
C SER A 200 15.61 -20.21 -9.35
N MET A 201 15.71 -18.88 -9.40
CA MET A 201 15.48 -18.10 -10.62
C MET A 201 16.47 -18.47 -11.73
N ARG A 202 17.75 -18.61 -11.39
CA ARG A 202 18.80 -19.01 -12.33
C ARG A 202 18.54 -20.39 -12.90
N GLN A 203 18.20 -21.37 -12.05
CA GLN A 203 17.84 -22.72 -12.49
C GLN A 203 16.61 -22.72 -13.39
N ALA A 204 15.57 -21.95 -13.07
CA ALA A 204 14.38 -21.86 -13.91
C ALA A 204 14.69 -21.31 -15.31
N LEU A 205 15.43 -20.20 -15.40
CA LEU A 205 15.89 -19.64 -16.68
C LEU A 205 16.74 -20.63 -17.46
N TRP A 206 17.60 -21.38 -16.78
CA TRP A 206 18.45 -22.38 -17.42
C TRP A 206 17.65 -23.56 -17.99
N GLN A 207 16.69 -24.08 -17.24
CA GLN A 207 15.80 -25.15 -17.70
C GLN A 207 14.99 -24.70 -18.93
N GLU A 208 14.57 -23.44 -18.98
CA GLU A 208 13.93 -22.86 -20.17
C GLU A 208 14.89 -22.83 -21.38
N GLN A 209 16.16 -22.48 -21.20
CA GLN A 209 17.16 -22.54 -22.27
C GLN A 209 17.46 -23.97 -22.73
N LEU A 210 17.54 -24.93 -21.81
CA LEU A 210 17.74 -26.34 -22.16
C LEU A 210 16.56 -26.94 -22.94
N ALA A 211 15.35 -26.42 -22.75
CA ALA A 211 14.18 -26.82 -23.52
C ALA A 211 14.20 -26.29 -24.97
N ASN A 212 15.08 -25.34 -25.30
CA ASN A 212 15.28 -24.88 -26.67
C ASN A 212 15.99 -25.95 -27.50
N GLU A 213 15.37 -26.39 -28.59
CA GLU A 213 15.90 -27.46 -29.44
C GLU A 213 17.29 -27.16 -30.03
N ASP A 214 17.58 -25.91 -30.38
CA ASP A 214 18.88 -25.53 -30.94
C ASP A 214 19.98 -25.60 -29.87
N VAL A 215 19.66 -25.18 -28.65
CA VAL A 215 20.58 -25.27 -27.49
C VAL A 215 20.80 -26.73 -27.12
N ALA A 216 19.73 -27.52 -27.01
CA ALA A 216 19.81 -28.95 -26.73
C ALA A 216 20.62 -29.71 -27.80
N ARG A 217 20.43 -29.37 -29.07
CA ARG A 217 21.21 -29.90 -30.19
C ARG A 217 22.68 -29.52 -30.06
N ALA A 218 23.00 -28.24 -29.86
CA ALA A 218 24.38 -27.77 -29.72
C ALA A 218 25.10 -28.44 -28.54
N LEU A 219 24.43 -28.58 -27.39
CA LEU A 219 24.99 -29.29 -26.23
C LEU A 219 25.30 -30.74 -26.55
N ASN A 220 24.40 -31.45 -27.24
CA ASN A 220 24.58 -32.85 -27.61
C ASN A 220 25.68 -33.03 -28.66
N GLU A 221 25.72 -32.20 -29.70
CA GLU A 221 26.65 -32.34 -30.82
C GLU A 221 28.08 -31.91 -30.45
N THR A 222 28.23 -30.84 -29.66
CA THR A 222 29.54 -30.29 -29.28
C THR A 222 30.39 -31.31 -28.51
N ALA A 223 29.73 -32.20 -27.75
CA ALA A 223 30.37 -33.31 -27.03
C ALA A 223 31.12 -34.30 -27.94
N TYR A 224 30.78 -34.35 -29.22
CA TYR A 224 31.34 -35.28 -30.20
C TYR A 224 32.23 -34.60 -31.26
N LEU A 225 32.49 -33.29 -31.12
CA LEU A 225 33.46 -32.62 -32.00
C LEU A 225 34.84 -33.26 -31.86
N GLY A 226 35.50 -33.50 -32.99
CA GLY A 226 36.88 -33.99 -32.97
C GLY A 226 37.79 -32.94 -32.33
N VAL A 227 38.60 -33.35 -31.36
CA VAL A 227 39.64 -32.49 -30.78
C VAL A 227 40.80 -32.45 -31.78
N PRO A 228 41.22 -31.28 -32.29
CA PRO A 228 42.35 -31.18 -33.20
C PRO A 228 43.65 -31.71 -32.60
N ASP A 229 44.46 -32.40 -33.41
CA ASP A 229 45.77 -32.92 -33.01
C ASP A 229 46.86 -31.83 -33.05
N GLY A 230 47.89 -31.96 -32.20
CA GLY A 230 49.11 -31.13 -32.22
C GLY A 230 49.04 -29.77 -31.50
N ASP A 231 49.93 -28.84 -31.87
CA ASP A 231 50.05 -27.44 -31.38
C ASP A 231 48.92 -26.51 -31.92
N ASP A 232 47.77 -27.08 -32.29
CA ASP A 232 46.63 -26.30 -32.80
C ASP A 232 46.04 -25.43 -31.69
N LYS A 233 46.00 -24.12 -31.95
CA LYS A 233 45.47 -23.11 -31.02
C LYS A 233 43.98 -23.30 -30.70
N LEU A 234 43.26 -24.09 -31.49
CA LEU A 234 41.84 -24.39 -31.29
C LEU A 234 41.59 -25.56 -30.33
N LYS A 235 42.61 -26.35 -30.00
CA LYS A 235 42.48 -27.52 -29.13
C LYS A 235 41.84 -27.18 -27.77
N ASP A 236 42.36 -26.15 -27.11
CA ASP A 236 41.89 -25.74 -25.79
C ASP A 236 40.46 -25.16 -25.85
N ILE A 237 40.10 -24.53 -26.97
CA ILE A 237 38.75 -24.01 -27.21
C ILE A 237 37.73 -25.15 -27.32
N VAL A 238 38.04 -26.18 -28.12
CA VAL A 238 37.15 -27.34 -28.29
C VAL A 238 37.02 -28.11 -26.97
N LEU A 239 38.11 -28.27 -26.22
CA LEU A 239 38.07 -28.90 -24.90
C LEU A 239 37.24 -28.11 -23.89
N ALA A 240 37.41 -26.79 -23.81
CA ALA A 240 36.60 -25.93 -22.94
C ALA A 240 35.11 -25.98 -23.33
N ALA A 241 34.79 -26.00 -24.63
CA ALA A 241 33.42 -26.14 -25.12
C ALA A 241 32.81 -27.47 -24.69
N GLN A 242 33.52 -28.58 -24.87
CA GLN A 242 33.08 -29.92 -24.49
C GLN A 242 32.87 -30.07 -22.98
N GLN A 243 33.83 -29.59 -22.19
CA GLN A 243 33.75 -29.60 -20.73
C GLN A 243 32.59 -28.72 -20.24
N GLY A 244 32.38 -27.55 -20.87
CA GLY A 244 31.25 -26.68 -20.57
C GLY A 244 29.91 -27.36 -20.89
N CYS A 245 29.78 -28.04 -22.03
CA CYS A 245 28.59 -28.82 -22.37
C CYS A 245 28.37 -30.01 -21.42
N ALA A 246 29.43 -30.65 -20.93
CA ALA A 246 29.34 -31.72 -19.95
C ALA A 246 28.87 -31.20 -18.58
N ALA A 247 29.41 -30.08 -18.11
CA ALA A 247 28.97 -29.42 -16.88
C ALA A 247 27.49 -28.99 -16.97
N ALA A 248 27.10 -28.40 -18.09
CA ALA A 248 25.72 -28.01 -18.39
C ALA A 248 24.72 -29.18 -18.32
N ARG A 249 25.08 -30.35 -18.88
CA ARG A 249 24.27 -31.57 -18.80
C ARG A 249 24.13 -32.13 -17.38
N ASN A 250 25.11 -31.87 -16.53
CA ASN A 250 25.11 -32.28 -15.12
C ASN A 250 24.51 -31.19 -14.20
N GLU A 251 23.80 -30.21 -14.77
CA GLU A 251 23.18 -29.09 -14.05
C GLU A 251 24.19 -28.19 -13.30
N ASP A 252 25.48 -28.27 -13.61
CA ASP A 252 26.52 -27.39 -13.08
C ASP A 252 26.70 -26.16 -13.99
N ILE A 253 25.73 -25.25 -13.89
CA ILE A 253 25.64 -24.04 -14.73
C ILE A 253 26.83 -23.11 -14.51
N LEU A 254 27.29 -22.97 -13.26
CA LEU A 254 28.40 -22.07 -12.93
C LEU A 254 29.69 -22.50 -13.64
N THR A 255 30.02 -23.79 -13.55
CA THR A 255 31.19 -24.35 -14.24
C THR A 255 31.03 -24.24 -15.76
N ALA A 256 29.84 -24.54 -16.29
CA ALA A 256 29.56 -24.41 -17.72
C ALA A 256 29.77 -22.97 -18.24
N CYS A 257 29.16 -21.98 -17.58
CA CYS A 257 29.29 -20.57 -17.93
C CYS A 257 30.73 -20.09 -17.83
N ASN A 258 31.48 -20.48 -16.80
CA ASN A 258 32.89 -20.12 -16.65
C ASN A 258 33.74 -20.67 -17.81
N LEU A 259 33.57 -21.95 -18.14
CA LEU A 259 34.28 -22.58 -19.27
C LEU A 259 33.93 -21.92 -20.60
N TRP A 260 32.65 -21.66 -20.87
CA TRP A 260 32.24 -21.00 -22.10
C TRP A 260 32.68 -19.53 -22.18
N SER A 261 32.68 -18.80 -21.06
CA SER A 261 33.18 -17.41 -21.00
C SER A 261 34.68 -17.32 -21.29
N SER A 262 35.43 -18.38 -21.01
CA SER A 262 36.86 -18.47 -21.32
C SER A 262 37.15 -18.64 -22.82
N ILE A 263 36.13 -19.00 -23.61
CA ILE A 263 36.24 -19.14 -25.06
C ILE A 263 36.17 -17.74 -25.69
N ALA A 264 37.33 -17.14 -25.91
CA ALA A 264 37.45 -15.89 -26.64
C ALA A 264 37.33 -16.17 -28.16
N LEU A 265 36.12 -16.05 -28.72
CA LEU A 265 35.91 -16.02 -30.18
C LEU A 265 36.35 -14.67 -30.77
N VAL A 266 37.62 -14.29 -30.56
CA VAL A 266 38.21 -13.12 -31.20
C VAL A 266 39.10 -13.59 -32.34
N GLY A 267 38.49 -13.84 -33.50
CA GLY A 267 39.24 -14.14 -34.72
C GLY A 267 38.44 -14.84 -35.81
N GLY A 268 38.06 -14.08 -36.83
CA GLY A 268 37.57 -14.59 -38.12
C GLY A 268 36.30 -13.89 -38.59
N ARG A 269 36.41 -13.15 -39.71
CA ARG A 269 35.25 -12.75 -40.52
C ARG A 269 34.53 -13.99 -41.05
#